data_AF-A0A842TZF9-F1
#
_entry.id   AF-A0A842TZF9-F1
#
_cell.length_a   1.000
_cell.length_b   1.000
_cell.length_c   1.000
_cell.angle_alpha   90.00
_cell.angle_beta   90.00
_cell.angle_gamma   90.00
#
_symmetry.space_group_name_H-M   'P 1'
#
loop_
_entity.id
_entity.type
_entity.pdbx_description
1 polymer ?
#
loop_
_entity_poly.entity_id
_entity_poly.type
_entity_poly.pdbx_seq_one_letter_code
_entity_poly.pdbx_strand_id
1 'polypeptide(L)'
;MAEPVEKIKLSTGMEVQFDKKAPHTLFEIMISEILIPKYKENADWNLTLNIILEEMNRLIKKYNLNPELKLGLLNQIEEHLDKDIEELTGVAKIEILFLNMDDYVLDIEKLITQGLSKQDLRTHMAQLIQPLTLFELSELFIYLGKRTFLK
;
A
#
# COMPACT_ATOMS: atom_id res chain seq x y z
N MET A 1 33.16 -2.07 18.59
CA MET A 1 33.61 -2.31 17.20
C MET A 1 32.37 -2.40 16.34
N ALA A 2 32.20 -1.52 15.36
CA ALA A 2 31.05 -1.56 14.46
C ALA A 2 31.17 -2.78 13.53
N GLU A 3 30.12 -3.58 13.45
CA GLU A 3 30.05 -4.75 12.56
C GLU A 3 30.05 -4.31 11.08
N PRO A 4 30.48 -5.18 10.15
CA PRO A 4 30.67 -4.80 8.76
C PRO A 4 29.34 -4.45 8.11
N VAL A 5 29.27 -3.22 7.56
CA VAL A 5 28.21 -2.77 6.67
C VAL A 5 28.32 -3.58 5.38
N GLU A 6 27.36 -4.46 5.12
CA GLU A 6 27.33 -5.27 3.89
C GLU A 6 26.61 -4.49 2.80
N LYS A 7 27.20 -4.36 1.61
CA LYS A 7 26.52 -3.74 0.47
C LYS A 7 25.57 -4.73 -0.18
N ILE A 8 24.27 -4.48 -0.05
CA ILE A 8 23.20 -5.27 -0.65
C ILE A 8 22.74 -4.59 -1.93
N LYS A 9 22.46 -5.38 -2.98
CA LYS A 9 21.93 -4.87 -4.24
C LYS A 9 20.50 -5.34 -4.47
N LEU A 10 19.57 -4.38 -4.58
CA LEU A 10 18.17 -4.59 -4.91
C LEU A 10 18.00 -4.97 -6.40
N SER A 11 16.85 -5.55 -6.76
CA SER A 11 16.51 -5.90 -8.15
C SER A 11 16.33 -4.67 -9.04
N THR A 12 16.02 -3.52 -8.44
CA THR A 12 16.04 -2.19 -9.08
C THR A 12 17.45 -1.75 -9.50
N GLY A 13 18.50 -2.44 -9.03
CA GLY A 13 19.89 -2.10 -9.28
C GLY A 13 20.51 -1.17 -8.22
N MET A 14 19.71 -0.67 -7.27
CA MET A 14 20.16 0.19 -6.17
C MET A 14 21.04 -0.58 -5.19
N GLU A 15 22.14 0.04 -4.76
CA GLU A 15 23.02 -0.48 -3.72
C GLU A 15 22.68 0.16 -2.38
N VAL A 16 22.41 -0.69 -1.39
CA VAL A 16 22.03 -0.30 -0.03
C VAL A 16 23.12 -0.76 0.93
N GLN A 17 23.54 0.14 1.81
CA GLN A 17 24.38 -0.21 2.94
C GLN A 17 23.52 -0.88 4.00
N PHE A 18 23.70 -2.19 4.20
CA PHE A 18 22.95 -2.97 5.16
C PHE A 18 23.73 -3.10 6.46
N ASP A 19 23.09 -2.62 7.53
CA ASP A 19 23.52 -2.88 8.90
C ASP A 19 22.66 -4.00 9.49
N LYS A 20 23.31 -5.11 9.89
CA LYS A 20 22.65 -6.25 10.53
C LYS A 20 21.97 -5.88 11.84
N LYS A 21 22.39 -4.81 12.51
CA LYS A 21 21.80 -4.32 13.77
C LYS A 21 20.68 -3.31 13.56
N ALA A 22 20.57 -2.74 12.36
CA ALA A 22 19.56 -1.74 12.00
C ALA A 22 18.95 -2.06 10.62
N PRO A 23 18.20 -3.17 10.50
CA PRO A 23 17.62 -3.58 9.21
C PRO A 23 16.51 -2.64 8.70
N HIS A 24 16.00 -1.74 9.55
CA HIS A 24 14.97 -0.77 9.20
C HIS A 24 15.31 0.04 7.95
N THR A 25 16.56 0.50 7.79
CA THR A 25 16.95 1.26 6.60
C THR A 25 16.78 0.46 5.31
N LEU A 26 17.03 -0.85 5.33
CA LEU A 26 16.77 -1.71 4.17
C LEU A 26 15.27 -1.82 3.91
N PHE A 27 14.46 -1.98 4.96
CA PHE A 27 13.01 -2.10 4.82
C PHE A 27 12.39 -0.84 4.23
N GLU A 28 12.76 0.34 4.73
CA GLU A 28 12.32 1.65 4.22
C GLU A 28 12.62 1.80 2.72
N ILE A 29 13.86 1.47 2.31
CA ILE A 29 14.25 1.56 0.91
C ILE A 29 13.46 0.55 0.06
N MET A 30 13.26 -0.68 0.53
CA MET A 30 12.47 -1.66 -0.20
C MET A 30 11.00 -1.22 -0.35
N ILE A 31 10.42 -0.61 0.68
CA ILE A 31 9.06 -0.08 0.61
C ILE A 31 8.99 1.06 -0.42
N SER A 32 9.92 2.01 -0.36
CA SER A 32 9.96 3.18 -1.24
C SER A 32 10.23 2.83 -2.71
N GLU A 33 11.18 1.93 -2.97
CA GLU A 33 11.68 1.64 -4.31
C GLU A 33 10.94 0.48 -5.00
N ILE A 34 10.24 -0.37 -4.23
CA ILE A 34 9.61 -1.59 -4.75
C ILE A 34 8.13 -1.63 -4.42
N LEU A 35 7.75 -1.58 -3.14
CA LEU A 35 6.34 -1.73 -2.73
C LEU A 35 5.47 -0.62 -3.33
N ILE A 36 5.83 0.65 -3.09
CA ILE A 36 5.02 1.79 -3.53
C ILE A 36 4.92 1.84 -5.07
N PRO A 37 6.02 1.75 -5.85
CA PRO A 37 5.93 1.79 -7.31
C PRO A 37 5.15 0.61 -7.89
N LYS A 38 5.32 -0.61 -7.35
CA LYS A 38 4.61 -1.80 -7.85
C LYS A 38 3.13 -1.78 -7.52
N TYR A 39 2.76 -1.23 -6.37
CA TYR A 39 1.35 -1.02 -6.05
C TYR A 39 0.73 0.02 -6.97
N LYS A 40 1.42 1.13 -7.24
CA LYS A 40 0.96 2.14 -8.21
C LYS A 40 0.78 1.60 -9.63
N GLU A 41 1.61 0.63 -10.03
CA GLU A 41 1.53 0.00 -11.35
C GLU A 41 0.38 -1.01 -11.46
N ASN A 42 0.13 -1.81 -10.42
CA ASN A 42 -0.75 -2.98 -10.51
C ASN A 42 -2.05 -2.86 -9.73
N ALA A 43 -2.16 -1.91 -8.79
CA ALA A 43 -3.27 -1.72 -7.85
C ALA A 43 -3.67 -2.98 -7.05
N ASP A 44 -2.79 -3.98 -6.97
CA ASP A 44 -3.02 -5.24 -6.27
C ASP A 44 -2.05 -5.37 -5.10
N TRP A 45 -2.60 -5.27 -3.87
CA TRP A 45 -1.82 -5.34 -2.64
C TRP A 45 -1.25 -6.74 -2.39
N ASN A 46 -2.00 -7.80 -2.70
CA ASN A 46 -1.53 -9.17 -2.53
C ASN A 46 -0.36 -9.47 -3.48
N LEU A 47 -0.49 -9.07 -4.74
CA LEU A 47 0.58 -9.18 -5.72
C LEU A 47 1.82 -8.37 -5.28
N THR A 48 1.61 -7.14 -4.81
CA THR A 48 2.71 -6.25 -4.41
C THR A 48 3.45 -6.75 -3.17
N LEU A 49 2.71 -7.25 -2.16
CA LEU A 49 3.29 -7.92 -1.00
C LEU A 49 4.09 -9.17 -1.41
N ASN A 50 3.57 -9.98 -2.34
CA ASN A 50 4.30 -11.12 -2.86
C ASN A 50 5.59 -10.70 -3.56
N ILE A 51 5.57 -9.63 -4.36
CA ILE A 51 6.76 -9.11 -5.05
C ILE A 51 7.84 -8.67 -4.06
N ILE A 52 7.49 -7.90 -3.02
CA ILE A 52 8.49 -7.44 -2.06
C ILE A 52 9.01 -8.58 -1.17
N LEU A 53 8.17 -9.58 -0.85
CA LEU A 53 8.59 -10.77 -0.11
C LEU A 53 9.51 -11.67 -0.94
N GLU A 54 9.25 -11.79 -2.24
CA GLU A 54 10.14 -12.47 -3.18
C GLU A 54 11.49 -11.74 -3.33
N GLU A 55 11.47 -10.41 -3.33
CA GLU A 55 12.71 -9.64 -3.27
C GLU A 55 13.48 -9.92 -1.96
N MET A 56 12.81 -9.91 -0.81
CA MET A 56 13.45 -10.24 0.48
C MET A 56 14.00 -11.67 0.48
N ASN A 57 13.25 -12.64 -0.07
CA ASN A 57 13.70 -14.02 -0.29
C ASN A 57 15.00 -14.08 -1.10
N ARG A 58 15.08 -13.31 -2.20
CA ARG A 58 16.26 -13.22 -3.05
C ARG A 58 17.45 -12.66 -2.27
N LEU A 59 17.25 -11.62 -1.47
CA LEU A 59 18.30 -11.02 -0.64
C LEU A 59 18.80 -11.99 0.44
N ILE A 60 17.89 -12.66 1.14
CA ILE A 60 18.21 -13.69 2.15
C ILE A 60 19.08 -14.79 1.55
N LYS A 61 18.67 -15.35 0.40
CA LYS A 61 19.42 -16.42 -0.27
C LYS A 61 20.78 -15.94 -0.77
N LYS A 62 20.83 -14.76 -1.39
CA LYS A 62 22.04 -14.24 -2.05
C LYS A 62 23.12 -13.79 -1.06
N TYR A 63 22.71 -13.18 0.05
CA TYR A 63 23.61 -12.60 1.04
C TYR A 63 23.65 -13.40 2.35
N ASN A 64 23.02 -14.58 2.38
CA ASN A 64 22.92 -15.46 3.55
C ASN A 64 22.41 -14.72 4.81
N LEU A 65 21.36 -13.92 4.63
CA LEU A 65 20.78 -13.10 5.71
C LEU A 65 19.82 -13.93 6.57
N ASN A 66 19.45 -13.39 7.74
CA ASN A 66 18.48 -14.04 8.61
C ASN A 66 17.07 -14.05 7.96
N PRO A 67 16.40 -15.22 7.83
CA PRO A 67 15.02 -15.30 7.35
C PRO A 67 14.00 -14.48 8.15
N GLU A 68 14.27 -14.19 9.42
CA GLU A 68 13.43 -13.34 10.28
C GLU A 68 13.28 -11.90 9.75
N LEU A 69 14.16 -11.46 8.84
CA LEU A 69 14.03 -10.17 8.14
C LEU A 69 12.72 -10.04 7.36
N LYS A 70 12.09 -11.15 6.97
CA LYS A 70 10.75 -11.12 6.36
C LYS A 70 9.69 -10.64 7.34
N LEU A 71 9.72 -11.15 8.56
CA LEU A 71 8.82 -10.73 9.62
C LEU A 71 9.11 -9.28 9.97
N GLY A 72 10.39 -8.89 10.07
CA GLY A 72 10.78 -7.49 10.26
C GLY A 72 10.27 -6.56 9.16
N LEU A 73 10.35 -6.96 7.89
CA LEU A 73 9.82 -6.20 6.77
C LEU A 73 8.28 -6.10 6.81
N LEU A 74 7.58 -7.20 7.11
CA LEU A 74 6.12 -7.18 7.25
C LEU A 74 5.68 -6.30 8.41
N ASN A 75 6.35 -6.40 9.56
CA ASN A 75 6.11 -5.52 10.70
C ASN A 75 6.44 -4.07 10.37
N GLN A 76 7.49 -3.80 9.59
CA GLN A 76 7.78 -2.43 9.14
C GLN A 76 6.69 -1.93 8.20
N ILE A 77 6.22 -2.75 7.26
CA ILE A 77 5.08 -2.41 6.40
C ILE A 77 3.85 -2.13 7.27
N GLU A 78 3.56 -2.96 8.27
CA GLU A 78 2.46 -2.79 9.22
C GLU A 78 2.64 -1.54 10.09
N GLU A 79 3.85 -1.23 10.56
CA GLU A 79 4.17 0.04 11.24
C GLU A 79 3.99 1.23 10.30
N HIS A 80 4.35 1.10 9.03
CA HIS A 80 3.99 2.06 7.99
C HIS A 80 2.51 2.01 7.61
N LEU A 81 1.68 1.15 8.19
CA LEU A 81 0.22 1.24 8.08
C LEU A 81 -0.33 1.89 9.36
N ASP A 82 0.12 1.47 10.54
CA ASP A 82 -0.38 1.86 11.86
C ASP A 82 0.16 3.19 12.40
N LYS A 83 1.43 3.55 12.17
CA LYS A 83 2.06 4.75 12.78
C LYS A 83 1.56 6.11 12.26
N ASP A 84 0.60 6.15 11.34
CA ASP A 84 0.05 7.43 10.84
C ASP A 84 -1.42 7.66 11.22
N ILE A 85 -2.02 6.78 12.03
CA ILE A 85 -3.43 6.93 12.44
C ILE A 85 -3.59 7.96 13.57
N GLU A 86 -2.58 8.18 14.41
CA GLU A 86 -2.75 8.95 15.66
C GLU A 86 -2.19 10.39 15.65
N GLU A 87 -1.25 10.76 14.76
CA GLU A 87 -0.52 12.04 14.89
C GLU A 87 -0.58 13.05 13.72
N LEU A 88 -1.20 12.78 12.57
CA LEU A 88 -1.06 13.69 11.41
C LEU A 88 -2.38 14.19 10.78
N THR A 89 -2.68 15.45 11.06
CA THR A 89 -3.31 16.36 10.10
C THR A 89 -2.36 16.57 8.91
N GLY A 90 -2.74 16.17 7.69
CA GLY A 90 -2.04 16.56 6.46
C GLY A 90 -1.65 15.43 5.50
N VAL A 91 -2.51 15.23 4.50
CA VAL A 91 -2.29 14.90 3.06
C VAL A 91 -1.42 13.69 2.63
N ALA A 92 -0.44 13.17 3.36
CA ALA A 92 0.59 12.34 2.70
C ALA A 92 0.31 10.81 2.59
N LYS A 93 -0.54 10.20 3.41
CA LYS A 93 -0.89 8.76 3.29
C LYS A 93 -2.21 8.46 2.58
N ILE A 94 -3.05 9.49 2.48
CA ILE A 94 -4.30 9.49 1.72
C ILE A 94 -3.99 9.32 0.22
N GLU A 95 -2.94 9.95 -0.32
CA GLU A 95 -2.78 10.00 -1.79
C GLU A 95 -2.65 8.64 -2.51
N ILE A 96 -2.04 7.60 -1.92
CA ILE A 96 -1.85 6.31 -2.61
C ILE A 96 -3.12 5.44 -2.58
N LEU A 97 -3.93 5.53 -1.52
CA LEU A 97 -5.24 4.87 -1.44
C LEU A 97 -6.33 5.69 -2.17
N PHE A 98 -6.23 7.03 -2.15
CA PHE A 98 -7.28 7.92 -2.68
C PHE A 98 -7.19 8.18 -4.19
N LEU A 99 -6.05 7.90 -4.83
CA LEU A 99 -5.93 7.95 -6.29
C LEU A 99 -6.96 7.06 -7.00
N ASN A 100 -7.30 5.90 -6.41
CA ASN A 100 -8.38 5.03 -6.91
C ASN A 100 -9.76 5.41 -6.36
N MET A 101 -9.84 6.06 -5.18
CA MET A 101 -11.13 6.42 -4.57
C MET A 101 -11.83 7.56 -5.28
N ASP A 102 -11.09 8.52 -5.83
CA ASP A 102 -11.69 9.55 -6.70
C ASP A 102 -12.33 8.91 -7.94
N ASP A 103 -11.73 7.87 -8.52
CA ASP A 103 -12.34 7.12 -9.63
C ASP A 103 -13.61 6.39 -9.18
N TYR A 104 -13.60 5.77 -8.00
CA TYR A 104 -14.81 5.20 -7.40
C TYR A 104 -15.90 6.25 -7.17
N VAL A 105 -15.56 7.44 -6.69
CA VAL A 105 -16.53 8.53 -6.51
C VAL A 105 -17.06 9.01 -7.87
N LEU A 106 -16.19 9.20 -8.86
CA LEU A 106 -16.61 9.60 -10.21
C LEU A 106 -17.52 8.56 -10.86
N ASP A 107 -17.26 7.27 -10.64
CA ASP A 107 -18.09 6.20 -11.18
C ASP A 107 -19.42 6.10 -10.43
N ILE A 108 -19.45 6.33 -9.12
CA ILE A 108 -20.70 6.49 -8.35
C ILE A 108 -21.51 7.68 -8.87
N GLU A 109 -20.88 8.84 -9.10
CA GLU A 109 -21.54 10.03 -9.65
C GLU A 109 -22.11 9.78 -11.05
N LYS A 110 -21.36 9.11 -11.93
CA LYS A 110 -21.85 8.69 -13.25
C LYS A 110 -23.06 7.76 -13.12
N LEU A 111 -22.99 6.74 -12.26
CA LEU A 111 -24.08 5.79 -12.06
C LEU A 111 -25.36 6.48 -11.56
N ILE A 112 -25.23 7.43 -10.63
CA ILE A 112 -26.36 8.20 -10.09
C ILE A 112 -26.98 9.12 -11.16
N THR A 113 -26.16 9.70 -12.04
CA THR A 113 -26.61 10.67 -13.06
C THR A 113 -27.08 10.03 -14.36
N GLN A 114 -26.86 8.73 -14.57
CA GLN A 114 -27.23 8.00 -15.79
C GLN A 114 -28.74 7.75 -15.99
N GLY A 115 -29.60 8.14 -15.04
CA GLY A 115 -31.06 7.95 -15.16
C GLY A 115 -31.50 6.49 -15.08
N LEU A 116 -30.68 5.63 -14.48
CA LEU A 116 -30.97 4.21 -14.27
C LEU A 116 -32.20 3.99 -13.40
N SER A 117 -32.86 2.84 -13.57
CA SER A 117 -33.90 2.41 -12.64
C SER A 117 -33.31 2.20 -11.24
N LYS A 118 -34.13 2.32 -10.18
CA LYS A 118 -33.68 2.09 -8.80
C LYS A 118 -33.08 0.69 -8.59
N GLN A 119 -33.53 -0.29 -9.37
CA GLN A 119 -33.02 -1.65 -9.27
C GLN A 119 -31.64 -1.76 -9.92
N ASP A 120 -31.49 -1.22 -11.12
CA ASP A 120 -30.23 -1.25 -11.87
C ASP A 120 -29.14 -0.43 -11.17
N LEU A 121 -29.50 0.73 -10.62
CA LEU A 121 -28.60 1.55 -9.82
C LEU A 121 -28.03 0.75 -8.63
N ARG A 122 -28.89 0.08 -7.85
CA ARG A 122 -28.44 -0.74 -6.72
C ARG A 122 -27.53 -1.89 -7.15
N THR A 123 -27.86 -2.56 -8.25
CA THR A 123 -27.06 -3.66 -8.79
C THR A 123 -25.68 -3.17 -9.23
N HIS A 124 -25.59 -2.09 -10.00
CA HIS A 124 -24.30 -1.55 -10.46
C HIS A 124 -23.47 -1.00 -9.30
N MET A 125 -24.10 -0.32 -8.33
CA MET A 125 -23.41 0.12 -7.11
C MET A 125 -22.84 -1.05 -6.31
N ALA A 126 -23.60 -2.15 -6.18
CA ALA A 126 -23.13 -3.35 -5.48
C ALA A 126 -21.94 -4.00 -6.20
N GLN A 127 -21.97 -4.06 -7.53
CA GLN A 127 -20.85 -4.59 -8.33
C GLN A 127 -19.60 -3.72 -8.23
N LEU A 128 -19.77 -2.39 -8.19
CA LEU A 128 -18.69 -1.44 -8.04
C LEU A 128 -17.94 -1.65 -6.71
N ILE A 129 -18.67 -1.82 -5.61
CA ILE A 129 -18.05 -1.98 -4.27
C ILE A 129 -17.70 -3.42 -3.90
N GLN A 130 -18.21 -4.42 -4.63
CA GLN A 130 -17.93 -5.85 -4.39
C GLN A 130 -16.43 -6.21 -4.28
N PRO A 131 -15.53 -5.68 -5.13
CA PRO A 131 -14.11 -6.03 -5.03
C PRO A 131 -13.39 -5.37 -3.86
N LEU A 132 -14.01 -4.41 -3.16
CA LEU A 132 -13.38 -3.67 -2.08
C LEU A 132 -13.28 -4.53 -0.80
N THR A 133 -12.16 -4.37 -0.11
CA THR A 133 -11.99 -4.87 1.25
C THR A 133 -12.82 -4.06 2.25
N LEU A 134 -13.02 -4.61 3.45
CA LEU A 134 -13.71 -3.89 4.54
C LEU A 134 -13.05 -2.53 4.86
N PHE A 135 -11.72 -2.47 4.75
CA PHE A 135 -10.95 -1.26 4.97
C PHE A 135 -11.21 -0.22 3.87
N GLU A 136 -11.08 -0.59 2.59
CA GLU A 136 -11.33 0.32 1.46
C GLU A 136 -12.79 0.81 1.40
N LEU A 137 -13.73 -0.08 1.75
CA LEU A 137 -15.14 0.27 1.87
C LEU A 137 -15.37 1.30 2.98
N SER A 138 -14.69 1.15 4.12
CA SER A 138 -14.78 2.09 5.25
C SER A 138 -14.22 3.45 4.86
N GLU A 139 -13.07 3.49 4.19
CA GLU A 139 -12.50 4.72 3.68
C GLU A 139 -13.42 5.37 2.64
N LEU A 140 -14.03 4.60 1.74
CA LEU A 140 -14.94 5.13 0.72
C LEU A 140 -16.16 5.79 1.35
N PHE A 141 -16.72 5.17 2.39
CA PHE A 141 -17.80 5.78 3.16
C PHE A 141 -17.36 7.01 3.94
N ILE A 142 -16.17 7.03 4.53
CA ILE A 142 -15.62 8.22 5.20
C ILE A 142 -15.42 9.36 4.18
N TYR A 143 -14.90 9.05 3.00
CA TYR A 143 -14.63 10.03 1.96
C TYR A 143 -15.92 10.63 1.39
N LEU A 144 -16.90 9.78 1.02
CA LEU A 144 -18.23 10.21 0.62
C LEU A 144 -18.89 11.00 1.76
N GLY A 145 -18.81 10.54 3.01
CA GLY A 145 -19.31 11.26 4.17
C GLY A 145 -18.76 12.68 4.28
N LYS A 146 -17.43 12.84 4.12
CA LYS A 146 -16.76 14.15 4.15
C LYS A 146 -17.12 15.05 2.97
N ARG A 147 -17.35 14.51 1.77
CA ARG A 147 -17.70 15.28 0.56
C ARG A 147 -19.18 15.65 0.49
N THR A 148 -20.07 14.76 0.91
CA THR A 148 -21.53 14.88 0.71
C THR A 148 -22.25 15.49 1.92
N PHE A 149 -21.63 15.54 3.11
CA PHE A 149 -22.28 16.08 4.33
C PHE A 149 -21.62 17.32 4.95
N LEU A 150 -20.49 17.80 4.41
CA LEU A 150 -19.84 19.06 4.84
C LEU A 150 -20.01 20.22 3.85
N LYS A 151 -21.00 20.12 2.95
CA LYS A 151 -21.52 21.25 2.17
C LYS A 151 -22.96 21.54 2.56
#